data_AF-A0A929QJA0-F1
#
_entry.id   AF-A0A929QJA0-F1
#
_cell.length_a   1.000
_cell.length_b   1.000
_cell.length_c   1.000
_cell.angle_alpha   90.00
_cell.angle_beta   90.00
_cell.angle_gamma   90.00
#
_symmetry.space_group_name_H-M   'P 1'
#
loop_
_entity.id
_entity.type
_entity.pdbx_description
1 polymer ?
#
loop_
_entity_poly.entity_id
_entity_poly.type
_entity_poly.pdbx_seq_one_letter_code
_entity_poly.pdbx_strand_id
1 'polypeptide(L)'
;FRNAWSSFTPDDMKKFREDKDALAKKRDEYRKDAENSVRLTFIIDELARVRGVKVSDQEVVQAIYFEAYRSGQDPKAHLEMYRNQGMLPAIKMSMIEEKLFSELFNKEKDEKKASKKEKAE
;
A
#
# COMPACT_ATOMS: atom_id res chain seq x y z
N PHE A 1 -2.43 1.09 15.75
CA PHE A 1 -3.41 1.40 16.82
C PHE A 1 -4.86 1.57 16.30
N ARG A 2 -5.20 2.58 15.48
CA ARG A 2 -6.60 2.82 15.03
C ARG A 2 -7.22 1.58 14.36
N ASN A 3 -6.48 0.90 13.49
CA ASN A 3 -6.95 -0.32 12.82
C ASN A 3 -7.08 -1.53 13.78
N ALA A 4 -6.33 -1.53 14.89
CA ALA A 4 -6.41 -2.58 15.91
C ALA A 4 -7.51 -2.31 16.95
N TRP A 5 -8.11 -1.12 16.94
CA TRP A 5 -9.09 -0.72 17.95
C TRP A 5 -10.33 -1.63 17.96
N SER A 6 -10.82 -2.00 16.77
CA SER A 6 -11.96 -2.91 16.63
C SER A 6 -11.64 -4.37 17.00
N SER A 7 -10.36 -4.71 17.20
CA SER A 7 -9.93 -6.05 17.60
C SER A 7 -9.75 -6.20 19.12
N PHE A 8 -9.86 -5.12 19.89
CA PHE A 8 -9.75 -5.17 21.34
C PHE A 8 -11.04 -5.66 21.99
N THR A 9 -10.92 -6.23 23.19
CA THR A 9 -12.10 -6.64 23.96
C THR A 9 -12.92 -5.42 24.41
N PRO A 10 -14.23 -5.57 24.67
CA PRO A 10 -15.06 -4.48 25.20
C PRO A 10 -14.49 -3.88 26.50
N ASP A 11 -13.94 -4.73 27.36
CA ASP A 11 -13.35 -4.31 28.64
C ASP A 11 -12.05 -3.53 28.44
N ASP A 12 -11.18 -3.97 27.53
CA ASP A 12 -9.98 -3.22 27.16
C ASP A 12 -10.32 -1.85 26.56
N MET A 13 -11.31 -1.80 25.65
CA MET A 13 -11.78 -0.54 25.08
C MET A 13 -12.32 0.42 26.13
N LYS A 14 -13.06 -0.08 27.13
CA LYS A 14 -13.56 0.73 28.25
C LYS A 14 -12.41 1.26 29.09
N LYS A 15 -11.46 0.38 29.45
CA LYS A 15 -10.26 0.75 30.19
C LYS A 15 -9.45 1.83 29.47
N PHE A 16 -9.24 1.71 28.17
CA PHE A 16 -8.51 2.72 27.39
C PHE A 16 -9.25 4.06 27.24
N ARG A 17 -10.57 4.08 27.40
CA ARG A 17 -11.36 5.33 27.39
C ARG A 17 -11.28 6.06 28.73
N GLU A 18 -11.21 5.32 29.83
CA GLU A 18 -11.23 5.86 31.20
C GLU A 18 -9.81 6.18 31.72
N ASP A 19 -8.81 5.39 31.33
CA ASP A 19 -7.41 5.52 31.74
C ASP A 19 -6.51 5.94 30.57
N LYS A 20 -6.09 7.22 30.60
CA LYS A 20 -5.21 7.81 29.59
C LYS A 20 -3.80 7.21 29.58
N ASP A 21 -3.29 6.77 30.74
CA ASP A 21 -1.94 6.20 30.84
C ASP A 21 -1.92 4.77 30.30
N ALA A 22 -2.97 3.98 30.56
CA ALA A 22 -3.15 2.67 29.95
C ALA A 22 -3.26 2.78 28.42
N LEU A 23 -4.01 3.77 27.92
CA LEU A 23 -4.10 4.05 26.47
C LEU A 23 -2.74 4.45 25.88
N ALA A 24 -1.97 5.30 26.56
CA ALA A 24 -0.66 5.74 26.09
C ALA A 24 0.33 4.56 25.99
N LYS A 25 0.40 3.71 27.04
CA LYS A 25 1.23 2.50 27.02
C LYS A 25 0.84 1.57 25.87
N LYS A 26 -0.46 1.35 25.66
CA LYS A 26 -0.92 0.48 24.58
C LYS A 26 -0.62 1.08 23.20
N ARG A 27 -0.68 2.41 23.04
CA ARG A 27 -0.28 3.08 21.80
C ARG A 27 1.22 2.94 21.52
N ASP A 28 2.04 3.01 22.56
CA ASP A 28 3.49 2.91 22.45
C ASP A 28 3.95 1.55 21.92
N GLU A 29 3.21 0.47 22.21
CA GLU A 29 3.44 -0.85 21.60
C GLU A 29 3.35 -0.82 20.07
N TYR A 30 2.52 0.04 19.48
CA TYR A 30 2.39 0.18 18.03
C TYR A 30 3.31 1.26 17.44
N ARG A 31 3.99 2.06 18.27
CA ARG A 31 4.76 3.22 17.79
C ARG A 31 5.89 2.78 16.87
N LYS A 32 6.68 1.78 17.28
CA LYS A 32 7.84 1.30 16.51
C LYS A 32 7.44 0.78 15.13
N ASP A 33 6.37 -0.01 15.06
CA ASP A 33 5.89 -0.54 13.78
C ASP A 33 5.33 0.57 12.89
N ALA A 34 4.58 1.51 13.46
CA ALA A 34 4.08 2.66 12.72
C ALA A 34 5.22 3.54 12.17
N GLU A 35 6.28 3.79 12.96
CA GLU A 35 7.47 4.49 12.51
C GLU A 35 8.14 3.76 11.33
N ASN A 36 8.28 2.44 11.41
CA ASN A 36 8.85 1.64 10.34
C ASN A 36 8.00 1.69 9.07
N SER A 37 6.68 1.60 9.18
CA SER A 37 5.76 1.71 8.03
C SER A 37 5.88 3.07 7.35
N VAL A 38 5.89 4.16 8.13
CA VAL A 38 6.04 5.52 7.58
C VAL A 38 7.39 5.69 6.89
N ARG A 39 8.48 5.22 7.50
CA ARG A 39 9.81 5.23 6.87
C ARG A 39 9.83 4.46 5.56
N LEU A 40 9.21 3.28 5.53
CA LEU A 40 9.11 2.47 4.31
C LEU A 40 8.38 3.22 3.20
N THR A 41 7.24 3.86 3.51
CA THR A 41 6.50 4.68 2.53
C THR A 41 7.37 5.79 1.95
N PHE A 42 8.16 6.50 2.76
CA PHE A 42 9.07 7.52 2.25
C PHE A 42 10.18 6.96 1.36
N ILE A 43 10.73 5.79 1.71
CA ILE A 43 11.76 5.14 0.88
C ILE A 43 11.19 4.75 -0.48
N ILE A 44 9.99 4.17 -0.49
CA ILE A 44 9.28 3.79 -1.72
C ILE A 44 9.01 5.00 -2.60
N ASP A 45 8.49 6.09 -2.02
CA ASP A 45 8.18 7.33 -2.74
C ASP A 45 9.43 7.93 -3.39
N GLU A 46 10.54 8.00 -2.64
CA GLU A 46 11.81 8.49 -3.15
C GLU A 46 12.40 7.58 -4.24
N LEU A 47 12.31 6.26 -4.10
CA LEU A 47 12.75 5.31 -5.12
C LEU A 47 11.94 5.44 -6.41
N ALA A 48 10.61 5.56 -6.30
CA ALA A 48 9.74 5.78 -7.44
C ALA A 48 10.09 7.09 -8.16
N ARG A 49 10.35 8.17 -7.40
CA ARG A 49 10.77 9.47 -7.94
C ARG A 49 12.09 9.39 -8.70
N VAL A 50 13.13 8.79 -8.11
CA VAL A 50 14.47 8.68 -8.71
C VAL A 50 14.46 7.81 -9.97
N ARG A 51 13.65 6.76 -10.00
CA ARG A 51 13.51 5.86 -11.16
C ARG A 51 12.49 6.35 -12.20
N GLY A 52 11.77 7.43 -11.91
CA GLY A 52 10.75 7.96 -12.81
C GLY A 52 9.49 7.08 -12.91
N VAL A 53 9.25 6.21 -11.93
CA VAL A 53 8.03 5.38 -11.86
C VAL A 53 6.86 6.29 -11.51
N LYS A 54 5.92 6.41 -12.45
CA LYS A 54 4.71 7.23 -12.29
C LYS A 54 3.49 6.48 -12.77
N VAL A 55 2.36 6.82 -12.16
CA VAL A 55 1.03 6.40 -12.58
C VAL A 55 0.20 7.66 -12.79
N SER A 56 -0.43 7.76 -13.95
CA SER A 56 -1.35 8.85 -14.27
C SER A 56 -2.74 8.58 -13.69
N ASP A 57 -3.52 9.64 -13.50
CA ASP A 57 -4.91 9.49 -13.01
C ASP A 57 -5.77 8.70 -14.01
N GLN A 58 -5.45 8.80 -15.30
CA GLN A 58 -6.13 8.02 -16.34
C GLN A 58 -5.85 6.52 -16.20
N GLU A 59 -4.62 6.11 -15.89
CA GLU A 59 -4.29 4.70 -15.64
C GLU A 59 -5.06 4.15 -14.42
N VAL A 60 -5.21 4.95 -13.36
CA VAL A 60 -6.01 4.58 -12.19
C VAL A 60 -7.46 4.36 -12.59
N VAL A 61 -8.05 5.29 -13.35
CA VAL A 61 -9.42 5.16 -13.86
C VAL A 61 -9.58 3.90 -14.73
N GLN A 62 -8.63 3.65 -15.63
CA GLN A 62 -8.65 2.47 -16.49
C GLN A 62 -8.57 1.16 -15.70
N ALA A 63 -7.71 1.10 -14.68
CA ALA A 63 -7.58 -0.06 -13.81
C ALA A 63 -8.88 -0.36 -13.06
N ILE A 64 -9.50 0.68 -12.47
CA ILE A 64 -10.78 0.56 -11.76
C ILE A 64 -11.90 0.11 -12.72
N TYR A 65 -11.94 0.66 -13.94
CA TYR A 65 -12.92 0.25 -14.93
C TYR A 65 -12.78 -1.22 -15.30
N PHE A 66 -11.54 -1.67 -15.51
CA PHE A 66 -11.24 -3.04 -15.87
C PHE A 66 -11.56 -4.03 -14.74
N GLU A 67 -11.28 -3.65 -13.49
CA GLU A 67 -11.72 -4.38 -12.30
C GLU A 67 -13.25 -4.51 -12.27
N ALA A 68 -13.98 -3.41 -12.47
CA ALA A 68 -15.44 -3.42 -12.48
C ALA A 68 -16.01 -4.34 -13.57
N TYR A 69 -15.45 -4.28 -14.80
CA TYR A 69 -15.82 -5.18 -15.89
C TYR A 69 -15.62 -6.65 -15.53
N ARG A 70 -14.48 -7.01 -14.91
CA ARG A 70 -14.19 -8.38 -14.49
C ARG A 70 -15.13 -8.87 -13.39
N SER A 71 -15.52 -7.97 -12.50
CA SER A 71 -16.43 -8.24 -11.38
C SER A 71 -17.91 -8.15 -11.77
N GLY A 72 -18.24 -7.83 -13.02
CA GLY A 72 -19.61 -7.67 -13.52
C GLY A 72 -20.35 -6.45 -12.94
N GLN A 73 -19.62 -5.45 -12.44
CA GLN A 73 -20.16 -4.21 -11.88
C GLN A 73 -20.20 -3.10 -12.94
N ASP A 74 -21.09 -2.12 -12.78
CA ASP A 74 -21.07 -0.93 -13.63
C ASP A 74 -19.78 -0.11 -13.38
N PRO A 75 -18.94 0.13 -14.41
CA PRO A 75 -17.66 0.79 -14.22
C PRO A 75 -17.74 2.22 -13.70
N LYS A 76 -18.79 2.97 -14.09
CA LYS A 76 -18.96 4.37 -13.66
C LYS A 76 -19.35 4.42 -12.18
N ALA A 77 -20.33 3.61 -11.78
CA ALA A 77 -20.76 3.51 -10.39
C ALA A 77 -19.61 3.02 -9.49
N HIS A 78 -18.79 2.07 -9.96
CA HIS A 78 -17.65 1.57 -9.21
C HIS A 78 -16.56 2.64 -9.02
N LEU A 79 -16.25 3.42 -10.07
CA LEU A 79 -15.33 4.56 -9.95
C LEU A 79 -15.85 5.62 -8.98
N GLU A 80 -17.14 5.98 -9.07
CA GLU A 80 -17.74 6.95 -8.16
C GLU A 80 -17.70 6.47 -6.71
N MET A 81 -17.95 5.19 -6.47
CA MET A 81 -17.83 4.59 -5.14
C MET A 81 -16.43 4.80 -4.56
N TYR A 82 -15.36 4.45 -5.30
CA TYR A 82 -13.99 4.67 -4.83
C TYR A 82 -13.64 6.15 -4.67
N ARG A 83 -14.14 7.02 -5.55
CA ARG A 83 -13.96 8.47 -5.42
C ARG A 83 -14.62 9.01 -4.15
N ASN A 84 -15.85 8.63 -3.88
CA ASN A 84 -16.62 9.08 -2.72
C ASN A 84 -16.05 8.55 -1.40
N GLN A 85 -15.40 7.38 -1.42
CA GLN A 85 -14.66 6.83 -0.27
C GLN A 85 -13.26 7.44 -0.10
N GLY A 86 -12.79 8.28 -1.04
CA GLY A 86 -11.45 8.86 -1.00
C GLY A 86 -10.33 7.85 -1.27
N MET A 87 -10.63 6.75 -1.96
CA MET A 87 -9.70 5.63 -2.18
C MET A 87 -8.74 5.84 -3.35
N LEU A 88 -9.04 6.76 -4.28
CA LEU A 88 -8.22 6.97 -5.49
C LEU A 88 -6.73 7.22 -5.21
N PRO A 89 -6.33 8.02 -4.19
CA PRO A 89 -4.91 8.21 -3.88
C PRO A 89 -4.23 6.93 -3.41
N ALA A 90 -4.92 6.11 -2.60
CA ALA A 90 -4.39 4.85 -2.10
C ALA A 90 -4.22 3.83 -3.25
N ILE A 91 -5.20 3.76 -4.16
CA ILE A 91 -5.12 2.92 -5.36
C ILE A 91 -3.93 3.36 -6.23
N LYS A 92 -3.79 4.66 -6.47
CA LYS A 92 -2.67 5.23 -7.23
C LYS A 92 -1.31 4.86 -6.61
N MET A 93 -1.18 4.99 -5.29
CA MET A 93 0.04 4.58 -4.57
C MET A 93 0.31 3.08 -4.74
N SER A 94 -0.69 2.22 -4.56
CA SER A 94 -0.54 0.78 -4.76
C SER A 94 -0.06 0.44 -6.18
N MET A 95 -0.56 1.13 -7.21
CA MET A 95 -0.12 0.92 -8.58
C MET A 95 1.33 1.39 -8.81
N ILE A 96 1.76 2.47 -8.17
CA ILE A 96 3.16 2.93 -8.21
C ILE A 96 4.07 1.88 -7.57
N GLU A 97 3.69 1.36 -6.40
CA GLU A 97 4.43 0.31 -5.69
C GLU A 97 4.56 -0.96 -6.55
N GLU A 98 3.46 -1.42 -7.14
CA GLU A 98 3.47 -2.60 -8.01
C GLU A 98 4.39 -2.42 -9.22
N LYS A 99 4.34 -1.25 -9.88
CA LYS A 99 5.25 -0.93 -10.99
C LYS A 99 6.70 -0.88 -10.55
N LEU A 100 6.99 -0.22 -9.43
CA LEU A 100 8.33 -0.11 -8.88
C LEU A 100 8.91 -1.50 -8.57
N PHE A 101 8.14 -2.35 -7.89
CA PHE A 101 8.57 -3.72 -7.59
C PHE A 101 8.73 -4.56 -8.85
N SER A 102 7.82 -4.44 -9.81
CA SER A 102 7.93 -5.13 -11.09
C SER A 102 9.23 -4.75 -11.82
N GLU A 103 9.59 -3.46 -11.85
CA GLU A 103 10.85 -3.00 -12.44
C GLU A 103 12.06 -3.55 -11.68
N LEU A 104 12.06 -3.48 -10.35
CA LEU A 104 13.16 -3.95 -9.50
C LEU A 104 13.41 -5.45 -9.65
N PHE A 105 12.35 -6.27 -9.56
CA PHE A 105 12.48 -7.72 -9.52
C PHE A 105 12.57 -8.38 -10.90
N ASN A 106 12.05 -7.74 -11.95
CA ASN A 106 12.26 -8.25 -13.32
C ASN A 106 13.71 -8.01 -13.76
N LYS A 107 14.30 -6.87 -13.43
CA LYS A 107 15.71 -6.57 -13.73
C LYS A 107 16.68 -7.56 -13.06
N GLU A 108 16.44 -7.92 -11.80
CA GLU A 108 17.24 -8.95 -11.12
C GLU A 108 17.17 -10.33 -11.79
N LYS A 109 16.01 -10.72 -12.33
CA LYS A 109 15.87 -12.00 -13.03
C LYS A 109 16.70 -12.03 -14.31
N ASP A 110 16.82 -10.91 -14.99
CA ASP A 110 17.63 -10.79 -16.21
C ASP A 110 19.13 -10.80 -15.88
N GLU A 111 19.56 -10.13 -14.81
CA GLU A 111 20.96 -10.16 -14.32
C GLU A 111 21.38 -11.54 -13.80
N LYS A 112 20.48 -12.25 -13.10
CA LYS A 112 20.72 -13.64 -12.65
C LYS A 112 20.73 -14.65 -13.80
N LYS A 113 20.00 -14.39 -14.89
CA LYS A 113 20.07 -15.19 -16.12
C LYS A 113 21.37 -14.93 -16.90
N ALA A 114 21.81 -13.68 -16.99
CA ALA A 114 23.06 -13.32 -17.66
C ALA A 114 24.29 -13.96 -16.98
N SER A 115 24.39 -13.86 -15.65
CA SER A 115 25.51 -14.45 -14.88
C SER A 115 25.54 -15.99 -14.87
N LYS A 116 24.40 -16.67 -15.06
CA LYS A 116 24.37 -18.13 -15.25
C LYS A 116 24.78 -18.56 -16.66
N LYS A 117 24.59 -17.70 -17.66
CA LYS A 117 24.97 -17.97 -19.06
C LYS A 117 26.48 -17.78 -19.25
N GLU A 118 27.08 -16.77 -18.62
CA GLU A 118 28.54 -16.56 -18.61
C GLU A 118 29.34 -17.63 -17.85
N LYS A 119 28.71 -18.38 -16.94
CA LYS A 119 29.37 -19.51 -16.23
C LYS A 119 29.19 -20.87 -16.90
N ALA A 120 28.40 -20.93 -17.96
CA ALA A 120 28.08 -22.15 -18.71
C ALA A 120 28.74 -22.18 -20.11
N GLU A 121 29.53 -21.16 -20.43
CA GLU A 121 30.40 -21.05 -21.61
C GLU A 121 31.86 -21.03 -21.13
#